data_AF-A0A519Z4H3-F1
#
_entry.id   AF-A0A519Z4H3-F1
#
_cell.length_a   1.000
_cell.length_b   1.000
_cell.length_c   1.000
_cell.angle_alpha   90.00
_cell.angle_beta   90.00
_cell.angle_gamma   90.00
#
_symmetry.space_group_name_H-M   'P 1'
#
loop_
_entity.id
_entity.type
_entity.pdbx_description
1 polymer ?
#
loop_
_entity_poly.entity_id
_entity_poly.type
_entity_poly.pdbx_seq_one_letter_code
_entity_poly.pdbx_strand_id
1 'polypeptide(L)'
;MLALVDYALRRRFTFVDLVPVLGDKLRQHLADSQIPEELAGDMLTRVAALNLTIKEDKNLGAGFLIGHSYFCTPLAGETPAAWWDTIVRHDLAPLLREYWFDNESKASKAIAALHGPAI
;
A
#
# COMPACT_ATOMS: atom_id res chain seq x y z
N MET A 1 0.26 -22.01 -5.42
CA MET A 1 -1.15 -21.79 -5.75
C MET A 1 -2.00 -22.24 -4.57
N LEU A 2 -2.64 -21.31 -3.85
CA LEU A 2 -3.78 -21.66 -3.01
C LEU A 2 -5.03 -21.24 -3.78
N ALA A 3 -5.85 -22.22 -4.15
CA ALA A 3 -7.32 -22.18 -4.29
C ALA A 3 -7.85 -22.84 -5.58
N LEU A 4 -8.04 -24.16 -5.54
CA LEU A 4 -9.35 -24.70 -5.90
C LEU A 4 -10.13 -24.85 -4.59
N VAL A 5 -10.61 -23.73 -4.02
CA VAL A 5 -11.54 -23.83 -2.89
C VAL A 5 -12.86 -24.30 -3.48
N ASP A 6 -13.20 -25.55 -3.17
CA ASP A 6 -14.43 -26.21 -3.58
C ASP A 6 -15.64 -25.27 -3.36
N TYR A 7 -16.41 -25.06 -4.43
CA TYR A 7 -17.57 -24.16 -4.44
C TYR A 7 -18.63 -24.58 -3.41
N ALA A 8 -18.72 -25.89 -3.12
CA ALA A 8 -19.61 -26.43 -2.09
C ALA A 8 -19.21 -26.00 -0.67
N LEU A 9 -17.93 -25.70 -0.45
CA LEU A 9 -17.43 -25.19 0.81
C LEU A 9 -17.65 -23.67 0.91
N ARG A 10 -17.47 -22.91 -0.19
CA ARG A 10 -17.69 -21.45 -0.20
C ARG A 10 -19.11 -21.05 0.22
N ARG A 11 -20.16 -21.76 -0.23
CA ARG A 11 -21.55 -21.45 0.17
C ARG A 11 -21.86 -21.60 1.66
N ARG A 12 -20.95 -22.20 2.44
CA ARG A 12 -21.07 -22.36 3.90
C ARG A 12 -20.47 -21.19 4.67
N PHE A 13 -19.81 -20.26 4.00
CA PHE A 13 -19.19 -19.07 4.61
C PHE A 13 -19.81 -17.80 4.04
N THR A 14 -20.01 -16.83 4.91
CA THR A 14 -20.24 -15.44 4.51
C THR A 14 -18.89 -14.79 4.30
N PHE A 15 -18.66 -14.23 3.12
CA PHE A 15 -17.44 -13.49 2.82
C PHE A 15 -17.68 -12.01 3.07
N VAL A 16 -16.78 -11.40 3.81
CA VAL A 16 -16.76 -9.95 4.07
C VAL A 16 -15.44 -9.42 3.56
N ASP A 17 -15.51 -8.45 2.65
CA ASP A 17 -14.31 -7.81 2.12
C ASP A 17 -13.74 -6.82 3.15
N LEU A 18 -12.45 -6.98 3.44
CA LEU A 18 -11.71 -6.04 4.28
C LEU A 18 -10.88 -5.13 3.36
N VAL A 19 -11.19 -3.83 3.39
CA VAL A 19 -10.47 -2.83 2.60
C VAL A 19 -9.45 -2.12 3.50
N PRO A 20 -8.23 -1.83 3.00
CA PRO A 20 -7.26 -1.04 3.75
C PRO A 20 -7.82 0.31 4.19
N VAL A 21 -7.75 0.59 5.49
CA VAL A 21 -8.17 1.88 6.05
C VAL A 21 -6.93 2.77 6.20
N LEU A 22 -6.82 3.78 5.33
CA LEU A 22 -5.78 4.82 5.37
C LEU A 22 -6.30 6.13 6.01
N GLY A 23 -7.22 6.00 6.98
CA GLY A 23 -7.94 7.11 7.60
C GLY A 23 -7.31 7.59 8.92
N ASP A 24 -8.11 8.29 9.73
CA ASP A 24 -7.67 9.03 10.91
C ASP A 24 -6.93 8.18 11.95
N LYS A 25 -7.32 6.91 12.13
CA LYS A 25 -6.65 5.99 13.06
C LYS A 25 -5.19 5.76 12.68
N LEU A 26 -4.90 5.65 11.38
CA LEU A 26 -3.53 5.49 10.91
C LEU A 26 -2.76 6.80 11.07
N ARG A 27 -3.38 7.95 10.79
CA ARG A 27 -2.76 9.27 11.04
C ARG A 27 -2.37 9.44 12.50
N GLN A 28 -3.26 9.08 13.43
CA GLN A 28 -2.98 9.10 14.87
C GLN A 28 -1.79 8.19 15.22
N HIS A 29 -1.78 6.96 14.70
CA HIS A 29 -0.67 6.03 14.93
C HIS A 29 0.68 6.56 14.40
N LEU A 30 0.68 7.22 13.24
CA LEU A 30 1.88 7.85 12.67
C LEU A 30 2.35 9.03 13.53
N ALA A 31 1.42 9.84 14.05
CA ALA A 31 1.75 10.92 14.97
C ALA A 31 2.35 10.40 16.29
N ASP A 32 1.78 9.33 16.86
CA ASP A 32 2.31 8.65 18.05
C ASP A 32 3.71 8.09 17.81
N SER A 33 4.00 7.71 16.55
CA SER A 33 5.29 7.22 16.10
C SER A 33 6.27 8.36 15.75
N GLN A 34 5.99 9.61 16.12
CA GLN A 34 6.83 10.79 15.87
C GLN A 34 7.02 11.13 14.39
N ILE A 35 6.09 10.72 13.51
CA ILE A 35 6.10 11.12 12.10
C ILE A 35 5.41 12.49 11.97
N PRO A 36 6.05 13.48 11.31
CA PRO A 36 5.45 14.78 11.07
C PRO A 36 4.14 14.66 10.28
N GLU A 37 3.14 15.45 10.67
CA GLU A 37 1.80 15.39 10.07
C GLU A 37 1.81 15.70 8.57
N GLU A 38 2.65 16.63 8.12
CA GLU A 38 2.82 16.94 6.69
C GLU A 38 3.31 15.71 5.91
N LEU A 39 4.35 15.03 6.41
CA LEU A 39 4.89 13.82 5.78
C LEU A 39 3.86 12.69 5.79
N ALA A 40 3.19 12.46 6.92
CA ALA A 40 2.14 11.46 7.02
C ALA A 40 0.98 11.74 6.06
N GLY A 41 0.57 13.01 5.93
CA GLY A 41 -0.47 13.44 5.01
C GLY A 41 -0.11 13.18 3.54
N ASP A 42 1.10 13.55 3.15
CA ASP A 42 1.63 13.33 1.80
C ASP A 42 1.71 11.84 1.48
N MET A 43 2.28 11.04 2.39
CA MET A 43 2.41 9.59 2.24
C MET A 43 1.04 8.92 2.04
N LEU A 44 0.08 9.20 2.92
CA LEU A 44 -1.25 8.59 2.84
C LEU A 44 -1.98 8.99 1.56
N THR A 45 -1.83 10.24 1.11
CA THR A 45 -2.40 10.72 -0.15
C THR A 45 -1.84 9.95 -1.35
N ARG A 46 -0.52 9.74 -1.38
CA ARG A 46 0.15 8.98 -2.44
C ARG A 46 -0.27 7.52 -2.46
N VAL A 47 -0.34 6.88 -1.30
CA VAL A 47 -0.77 5.48 -1.18
C VAL A 47 -2.24 5.34 -1.54
N ALA A 48 -3.10 6.31 -1.21
CA ALA A 48 -4.49 6.31 -1.64
C ALA A 48 -4.63 6.41 -3.16
N ALA A 49 -3.86 7.28 -3.82
CA ALA A 49 -3.84 7.40 -5.28
C ALA A 49 -3.30 6.13 -5.96
N LEU A 50 -2.27 5.51 -5.38
CA LEU A 50 -1.74 4.22 -5.82
C LEU A 50 -2.80 3.12 -5.70
N ASN A 51 -3.51 3.06 -4.58
CA ASN A 51 -4.60 2.11 -4.37
C ASN A 51 -5.75 2.30 -5.37
N LEU A 52 -6.06 3.53 -5.76
CA LEU A 52 -7.03 3.76 -6.84
C LEU A 52 -6.52 3.18 -8.17
N THR A 53 -5.26 3.41 -8.51
CA THR A 53 -4.63 2.87 -9.73
C THR A 53 -4.61 1.34 -9.74
N ILE A 54 -4.36 0.70 -8.60
CA ILE A 54 -4.39 -0.76 -8.44
C ILE A 54 -5.82 -1.29 -8.58
N LYS A 55 -6.79 -0.61 -7.95
CA LYS A 55 -8.21 -1.00 -7.97
C LYS A 55 -8.80 -0.95 -9.38
N GLU A 56 -8.41 0.04 -10.18
CA GLU A 56 -8.88 0.24 -11.55
C GLU A 56 -8.14 -0.64 -12.57
N ASP A 57 -7.07 -1.33 -12.15
CA ASP A 57 -6.34 -2.26 -12.99
C ASP A 57 -7.15 -3.54 -13.25
N LYS A 58 -7.20 -3.95 -14.52
CA LYS A 58 -7.96 -5.12 -14.97
C LYS A 58 -7.43 -6.45 -14.42
N ASN A 59 -6.14 -6.50 -14.05
CA ASN A 59 -5.45 -7.71 -13.63
C ASN A 59 -5.32 -7.83 -12.09
N LEU A 60 -5.49 -6.73 -11.34
CA LEU A 60 -5.29 -6.69 -9.88
C LEU A 60 -6.64 -6.56 -9.15
N GLY A 61 -7.32 -5.43 -9.31
CA GLY A 61 -8.55 -5.13 -8.59
C GLY A 61 -8.34 -4.89 -7.08
N ALA A 62 -9.42 -4.97 -6.29
CA ALA A 62 -9.44 -4.56 -4.89
C ALA A 62 -8.66 -5.49 -3.92
N GLY A 63 -8.34 -6.72 -4.34
CA GLY A 63 -7.59 -7.67 -3.49
C GLY A 63 -6.10 -7.37 -3.35
N PHE A 64 -5.58 -6.41 -4.12
CA PHE A 64 -4.15 -6.06 -4.21
C PHE A 64 -3.86 -4.68 -3.63
N LEU A 65 -4.84 -4.05 -2.96
CA LEU A 65 -4.64 -2.74 -2.37
C LEU A 65 -3.56 -2.82 -1.28
N ILE A 66 -2.70 -1.81 -1.25
CA ILE A 66 -1.66 -1.64 -0.25
C ILE A 66 -2.31 -1.43 1.11
N GLY A 67 -1.97 -2.33 2.03
CA GLY A 67 -2.43 -2.33 3.43
C GLY A 67 -1.73 -1.30 4.30
N HIS A 68 -2.25 -1.08 5.50
CA HIS A 68 -1.64 -0.18 6.50
C HIS A 68 -0.45 -0.82 7.24
N SER A 69 -0.25 -2.14 7.13
CA SER A 69 0.79 -2.89 7.85
C SER A 69 2.20 -2.38 7.57
N TYR A 70 2.47 -1.91 6.35
CA TYR A 70 3.76 -1.34 5.96
C TYR A 70 4.13 -0.10 6.78
N PHE A 71 3.14 0.62 7.30
CA PHE A 71 3.32 1.88 8.02
C PHE A 71 3.26 1.71 9.55
N CYS A 72 3.13 0.47 10.03
CA CYS A 72 3.13 0.15 11.46
C CYS A 72 4.53 -0.25 11.97
N THR A 73 5.56 -0.08 11.15
CA THR A 73 6.96 -0.35 11.54
C THR A 73 7.53 0.87 12.27
N PRO A 74 8.28 0.69 13.37
CA PRO A 74 8.90 1.80 14.07
C PRO A 74 10.06 2.39 13.23
N LEU A 75 10.37 3.68 13.42
CA LEU A 75 11.50 4.35 12.77
C LEU A 75 12.86 3.72 13.06
N ALA A 76 12.99 2.94 14.13
CA ALA A 76 14.24 2.25 14.51
C ALA A 76 15.51 3.15 14.55
N GLY A 77 15.34 4.45 14.85
CA GLY A 77 16.44 5.43 14.89
C GLY A 77 16.68 6.19 13.58
N GLU A 78 15.90 5.92 12.53
CA GLU A 78 15.93 6.65 11.26
C GLU A 78 15.16 7.97 11.34
N THR A 79 15.42 8.87 10.39
CA THR A 79 14.56 10.05 10.20
C THR A 79 13.25 9.63 9.51
N PRO A 80 12.13 10.35 9.72
CA PRO A 80 10.86 10.02 9.07
C PRO A 80 10.94 9.93 7.53
N ALA A 81 11.73 10.80 6.91
CA ALA A 81 11.96 10.76 5.47
C ALA A 81 12.77 9.54 5.02
N ALA A 82 13.80 9.16 5.79
CA ALA A 82 14.59 7.96 5.50
C ALA A 82 13.76 6.68 5.68
N TRP A 83 12.95 6.62 6.75
CA TRP A 83 12.03 5.51 7.01
C TRP A 83 11.02 5.34 5.88
N TRP A 84 10.44 6.45 5.39
CA TRP A 84 9.56 6.40 4.22
C TRP A 84 10.27 5.87 2.98
N ASP A 85 11.48 6.37 2.69
CA ASP A 85 12.28 5.89 1.55
C ASP A 85 12.59 4.39 1.66
N THR A 86 12.91 3.91 2.86
CA THR A 86 13.13 2.50 3.15
C THR A 86 11.90 1.66 2.81
N ILE A 87 10.71 2.05 3.30
CA ILE A 87 9.46 1.34 2.99
C ILE A 87 9.19 1.32 1.49
N VAL A 88 9.32 2.46 0.82
CA VAL A 88 9.04 2.51 -0.63
C VAL A 88 10.02 1.63 -1.39
N ARG A 89 11.30 1.66 -1.06
CA ARG A 89 12.35 0.96 -1.79
C ARG A 89 12.36 -0.54 -1.55
N HIS A 90 12.15 -0.96 -0.31
CA HIS A 90 12.33 -2.36 0.10
C HIS A 90 11.03 -3.14 0.15
N ASP A 91 9.89 -2.49 0.40
CA ASP A 91 8.60 -3.17 0.49
C ASP A 91 7.72 -2.89 -0.73
N LEU A 92 7.45 -1.60 -1.02
CA LEU A 92 6.48 -1.25 -2.05
C LEU A 92 7.04 -1.45 -3.46
N ALA A 93 8.29 -1.10 -3.74
CA ALA A 93 8.85 -1.21 -5.07
C ALA A 93 8.96 -2.67 -5.57
N PRO A 94 9.43 -3.64 -4.78
CA PRO A 94 9.38 -5.06 -5.18
C PRO A 94 7.95 -5.53 -5.42
N LEU A 95 7.02 -5.18 -4.52
CA LEU A 95 5.61 -5.55 -4.65
C LEU A 95 4.98 -5.01 -5.95
N LEU A 96 5.21 -3.74 -6.28
CA LEU A 96 4.67 -3.13 -7.50
C LEU A 96 5.29 -3.73 -8.77
N ARG A 97 6.57 -4.12 -8.72
CA ARG A 97 7.21 -4.86 -9.82
C ARG A 97 6.60 -6.26 -9.98
N GLU A 98 6.19 -6.92 -8.90
CA GLU A 98 5.46 -8.19 -8.98
C GLU A 98 4.05 -8.00 -9.53
N TYR A 99 3.35 -6.95 -9.10
CA TYR A 99 1.98 -6.66 -9.57
C TYR A 99 1.93 -6.37 -11.07
N TRP A 100 2.93 -5.65 -11.59
CA TRP A 100 3.06 -5.34 -13.00
C TRP A 100 4.31 -5.96 -13.61
N PHE A 101 4.52 -7.26 -13.37
CA PHE A 101 5.69 -8.01 -13.87
C PHE A 101 5.79 -7.99 -15.41
N ASP A 102 4.66 -7.85 -16.09
CA ASP A 102 4.54 -7.73 -17.54
C ASP A 102 4.56 -6.27 -18.04
N ASN A 103 4.52 -5.30 -17.13
CA ASN A 103 4.47 -3.87 -17.44
C ASN A 103 5.38 -3.05 -16.52
N GLU A 104 6.69 -3.21 -16.72
CA GLU A 104 7.75 -2.53 -15.97
C GLU A 104 7.62 -0.99 -16.03
N SER A 105 7.11 -0.44 -17.15
CA SER A 105 6.87 1.00 -17.28
C SER A 105 5.82 1.49 -16.27
N LYS A 106 4.73 0.73 -16.09
CA LYS A 106 3.68 1.06 -15.13
C LYS A 106 4.20 0.93 -13.69
N ALA A 107 4.94 -0.13 -13.38
CA ALA A 107 5.60 -0.28 -12.08
C ALA A 107 6.52 0.90 -11.77
N SER A 108 7.40 1.27 -12.71
CA SER A 108 8.35 2.37 -12.52
C SER A 108 7.65 3.72 -12.30
N LYS A 109 6.55 3.99 -13.02
CA LYS A 109 5.74 5.21 -12.82
C LYS A 109 5.07 5.24 -11.46
N ALA A 110 4.50 4.11 -11.03
CA ALA A 110 3.86 3.99 -9.72
C ALA A 110 4.86 4.18 -8.57
N ILE A 111 6.07 3.60 -8.69
CA ILE A 111 7.16 3.80 -7.73
C ILE A 111 7.60 5.27 -7.72
N ALA A 112 7.78 5.88 -8.89
CA ALA A 112 8.16 7.29 -8.98
C ALA A 112 7.11 8.23 -8.35
N ALA A 113 5.82 7.91 -8.45
CA ALA A 113 4.74 8.69 -7.83
C ALA A 113 4.79 8.68 -6.29
N LEU A 114 5.44 7.68 -5.68
CA LEU A 114 5.67 7.63 -4.23
C LEU A 114 6.81 8.55 -3.77
N HIS A 115 7.76 8.90 -4.66
CA HIS A 115 8.92 9.76 -4.36
C HIS A 115 8.85 11.18 -4.97
N GLY A 116 8.04 11.41 -6.01
CA GLY A 116 7.97 12.70 -6.71
C GLY A 116 7.35 13.83 -5.87
N PRO A 117 7.40 15.10 -6.26
CA PRO A 117 6.69 16.17 -5.56
C PRO A 117 5.18 15.90 -5.55
N ALA A 118 4.49 16.23 -4.45
CA ALA A 118 3.03 16.20 -4.42
C ALA A 118 2.53 17.23 -5.45
N ILE A 119 1.71 16.80 -6.40
CA ILE A 119 1.11 17.67 -7.42
C ILE A 119 -0.07 18.39 -6.79
#